data_AF-A0A0M1JJQ6-F1
#
_entry.id   AF-A0A0M1JJQ6-F1
#
_cell.length_a   1.000
_cell.length_b   1.000
_cell.length_c   1.000
_cell.angle_alpha   90.00
_cell.angle_beta   90.00
_cell.angle_gamma   90.00
#
_symmetry.space_group_name_H-M   'P 1'
#
loop_
_entity.id
_entity.type
_entity.pdbx_description
1 polymer ?
#
loop_
_entity_poly.entity_id
_entity_poly.type
_entity_poly.pdbx_seq_one_letter_code
_entity_poly.pdbx_strand_id
1 'polypeptide(L)'
;MGNKKTLDLLERIAVALERIADVLNETHINIATHNLATNHKDHENLSHVLKELDDNVINEFLNQHSIQIKTVPLEDSADEIINSLSEFLGKNYDGLHELLAKIKRNMQQGDFITLSMKHYTQKDVSNVCQFATRLHEIAFLEQYRYFKSPQYLIRAKTTTLPTAQNFFSGKWLERFVLLTTKSAVNLASQELEQELAFSYLLNPQIVLPNGDDFELDLIFHVNEAFYWIEAKSGDYQQHISKYSKMSRILNLDYRHSIMVLTDIDSSKSDALTSLFTMTVLSLSELEEILIATIKADQVASLLDTSTSCENAINSRT
;
A
#
# COMPACT_ATOMS: atom_id res chain seq x y z
N MET A 1 10.67 63.46 25.26
CA MET A 1 10.78 62.59 26.45
C MET A 1 9.89 61.34 26.42
N GLY A 2 8.96 61.19 25.45
CA GLY A 2 8.12 59.99 25.30
C GLY A 2 8.80 58.80 24.63
N ASN A 3 9.63 59.02 23.61
CA ASN A 3 10.16 57.94 22.77
C ASN A 3 11.19 57.04 23.48
N LYS A 4 11.94 57.57 24.46
CA LYS A 4 12.92 56.78 25.23
C LYS A 4 12.25 55.82 26.23
N LYS A 5 11.10 56.20 26.80
CA LYS A 5 10.31 55.31 27.67
C LYS A 5 9.64 54.20 26.88
N THR A 6 9.22 54.47 25.64
CA THR A 6 8.64 53.45 24.75
C THR A 6 9.69 52.44 24.31
N LEU A 7 10.91 52.90 23.97
CA LEU A 7 12.01 51.99 23.61
C LEU A 7 12.41 51.09 24.79
N ASP A 8 12.53 51.66 25.99
CA ASP A 8 12.89 50.94 27.21
C ASP A 8 11.80 49.92 27.61
N LEU A 9 10.53 50.23 27.36
CA LEU A 9 9.42 49.30 27.55
C LEU A 9 9.46 48.15 26.53
N LEU A 10 9.75 48.45 25.26
CA LEU A 10 9.86 47.43 24.21
C LEU A 10 11.04 46.49 24.45
N GLU A 11 12.18 46.99 24.91
CA GLU A 11 13.35 46.19 25.22
C GLU A 11 13.10 45.27 26.42
N ARG A 12 12.39 45.76 27.45
CA ARG A 12 11.97 44.94 28.59
C ARG A 12 10.93 43.88 28.21
N ILE A 13 10.04 44.17 27.26
CA ILE A 13 9.09 43.19 26.73
C ILE A 13 9.84 42.12 25.91
N ALA A 14 10.79 42.51 25.07
CA ALA A 14 11.59 41.58 24.27
C ALA A 14 12.36 40.59 25.15
N VAL A 15 13.04 41.08 26.19
CA VAL A 15 13.78 40.23 27.15
C VAL A 15 12.84 39.34 27.96
N ALA A 16 11.64 39.81 28.30
CA ALA A 16 10.65 38.98 28.98
C ALA A 16 10.11 37.85 28.08
N LEU A 17 9.89 38.14 26.79
CA LEU A 17 9.44 37.15 25.81
C LEU A 17 10.52 36.10 25.52
N GLU A 18 11.79 36.50 25.43
CA GLU A 18 12.93 35.58 25.25
C GLU A 18 13.03 34.61 26.42
N ARG A 19 12.89 35.10 27.67
CA ARG A 19 12.88 34.25 28.87
C ARG A 19 11.68 33.30 28.93
N ILE A 20 10.51 33.74 28.49
CA ILE A 20 9.33 32.88 28.40
C ILE A 20 9.53 31.81 27.33
N ALA A 21 10.15 32.15 26.20
CA ALA A 21 10.49 31.20 25.15
C ALA A 21 11.50 30.14 25.65
N ASP A 22 12.54 30.55 26.39
CA ASP A 22 13.52 29.64 26.98
C ASP A 22 12.88 28.70 28.03
N VAL A 23 12.00 29.24 28.89
CA VAL A 23 11.26 28.42 29.87
C VAL A 23 10.31 27.46 29.17
N LEU A 24 9.60 27.88 28.13
CA LEU A 24 8.74 26.99 27.34
C LEU A 24 9.57 25.90 26.64
N ASN A 25 10.77 26.22 26.16
CA ASN A 25 11.66 25.26 25.52
C ASN A 25 12.24 24.25 26.54
N GLU A 26 12.63 24.69 27.73
CA GLU A 26 13.06 23.81 28.84
C GLU A 26 11.91 22.96 29.38
N THR A 27 10.68 23.50 29.43
CA THR A 27 9.49 22.76 29.83
C THR A 27 9.10 21.74 28.76
N HIS A 28 9.23 22.06 27.47
CA HIS A 28 9.05 21.12 26.37
C HIS A 28 10.12 20.04 26.34
N ILE A 29 11.38 20.34 26.66
CA ILE A 29 12.45 19.34 26.75
C ILE A 29 12.25 18.41 27.96
N ASN A 30 11.81 18.92 29.12
CA ASN A 30 11.53 18.10 30.30
C ASN A 30 10.24 17.27 30.18
N ILE A 31 9.20 17.79 29.53
CA ILE A 31 7.98 17.03 29.20
C ILE A 31 8.26 16.00 28.10
N ALA A 32 9.05 16.35 27.08
CA ALA A 32 9.47 15.41 26.05
C ALA A 32 10.33 14.28 26.63
N THR A 33 11.33 14.58 27.47
CA THR A 33 12.21 13.54 28.04
C THR A 33 11.50 12.62 29.05
N HIS A 34 10.48 13.12 29.78
CA HIS A 34 9.69 12.26 30.66
C HIS A 34 8.60 11.47 29.91
N ASN A 35 8.05 11.99 28.79
CA ASN A 35 7.03 11.29 27.99
C ASN A 35 7.62 10.39 26.89
N LEU A 36 8.84 10.63 26.40
CA LEU A 36 9.50 9.79 25.40
C LEU A 36 9.88 8.41 25.94
N ALA A 37 10.11 8.27 27.25
CA ALA A 37 10.47 6.99 27.86
C ALA A 37 9.25 6.09 28.20
N THR A 38 8.06 6.68 28.40
CA THR A 38 6.84 5.95 28.75
C THR A 38 5.91 5.74 27.54
N ASN A 39 5.75 6.74 26.67
CA ASN A 39 4.84 6.62 25.52
C ASN A 39 5.37 5.72 24.40
N HIS A 40 6.68 5.62 24.18
CA HIS A 40 7.21 4.72 23.13
C HIS A 40 6.95 3.25 23.45
N LYS A 41 7.14 2.85 24.72
CA LYS A 41 6.86 1.47 25.15
C LYS A 41 5.36 1.17 25.14
N ASP A 42 4.52 2.11 25.58
CA ASP A 42 3.07 1.88 25.62
C ASP A 42 2.43 1.92 24.22
N HIS A 43 2.89 2.78 23.29
CA HIS A 43 2.46 2.77 21.89
C HIS A 43 3.03 1.60 21.09
N GLU A 44 4.29 1.20 21.29
CA GLU A 44 4.85 -0.01 20.65
C GLU A 44 4.14 -1.26 21.18
N ASN A 45 3.86 -1.33 22.48
CA ASN A 45 3.15 -2.48 23.06
C ASN A 45 1.66 -2.51 22.65
N LEU A 46 0.97 -1.36 22.59
CA LEU A 46 -0.40 -1.29 22.09
C LEU A 46 -0.49 -1.56 20.58
N SER A 47 0.42 -1.02 19.77
CA SER A 47 0.49 -1.31 18.33
C SER A 47 0.87 -2.77 18.04
N HIS A 48 1.73 -3.37 18.86
CA HIS A 48 2.06 -4.80 18.79
C HIS A 48 0.86 -5.65 19.19
N VAL A 49 0.14 -5.31 20.26
CA VAL A 49 -1.07 -6.02 20.69
C VAL A 49 -2.20 -5.90 19.67
N LEU A 50 -2.41 -4.71 19.09
CA LEU A 50 -3.40 -4.51 18.02
C LEU A 50 -3.00 -5.29 16.76
N LYS A 51 -1.73 -5.24 16.35
CA LYS A 51 -1.20 -6.04 15.24
C LYS A 51 -1.33 -7.56 15.49
N GLU A 52 -1.07 -8.02 16.70
CA GLU A 52 -1.25 -9.44 17.09
C GLU A 52 -2.72 -9.87 17.11
N LEU A 53 -3.64 -9.00 17.54
CA LEU A 53 -5.09 -9.24 17.50
C LEU A 53 -5.59 -9.27 16.04
N ASP A 54 -5.08 -8.37 15.22
CA ASP A 54 -5.41 -8.20 13.80
C ASP A 54 -4.92 -9.39 12.95
N ASP A 55 -3.71 -9.89 13.20
CA ASP A 55 -3.15 -11.10 12.59
C ASP A 55 -3.96 -12.35 12.98
N ASN A 56 -4.54 -12.37 14.19
CA ASN A 56 -5.27 -13.53 14.69
C ASN A 56 -6.58 -13.78 13.91
N VAL A 57 -7.30 -12.73 13.51
CA VAL A 57 -8.58 -12.88 12.77
C VAL A 57 -8.37 -13.54 11.40
N ILE A 58 -7.33 -13.11 10.66
CA ILE A 58 -7.00 -13.70 9.36
C ILE A 58 -6.48 -15.12 9.53
N ASN A 59 -5.67 -15.38 10.56
CA ASN A 59 -5.21 -16.73 10.86
C ASN A 59 -6.38 -17.68 11.20
N GLU A 60 -7.36 -17.23 11.99
CA GLU A 60 -8.57 -18.01 12.30
C GLU A 60 -9.38 -18.32 11.03
N PHE A 61 -9.59 -17.34 10.16
CA PHE A 61 -10.24 -17.54 8.86
C PHE A 61 -9.51 -18.59 8.01
N LEU A 62 -8.20 -18.47 7.84
CA LEU A 62 -7.42 -19.44 7.07
C LEU A 62 -7.50 -20.84 7.67
N ASN A 63 -7.42 -20.97 9.00
CA ASN A 63 -7.53 -22.25 9.69
C ASN A 63 -8.92 -22.91 9.51
N GLN A 64 -10.01 -22.12 9.48
CA GLN A 64 -11.35 -22.63 9.17
C GLN A 64 -11.42 -23.26 7.77
N HIS A 65 -10.62 -22.76 6.83
CA HIS A 65 -10.46 -23.31 5.49
C HIS A 65 -9.38 -24.40 5.38
N SER A 66 -8.87 -24.90 6.51
CA SER A 66 -7.76 -25.88 6.57
C SER A 66 -6.48 -25.39 5.88
N ILE A 67 -6.26 -24.07 5.88
CA ILE A 67 -5.04 -23.42 5.40
C ILE A 67 -4.19 -23.02 6.60
N GLN A 68 -2.90 -23.36 6.57
CA GLN A 68 -1.96 -23.03 7.65
C GLN A 68 -0.95 -22.00 7.19
N ILE A 69 -0.72 -20.95 7.99
CA ILE A 69 0.36 -20.00 7.75
C ILE A 69 1.70 -20.63 8.15
N LYS A 70 2.66 -20.64 7.24
CA LYS A 70 4.06 -21.04 7.48
C LYS A 70 4.87 -19.88 8.02
N THR A 71 4.83 -18.76 7.31
CA THR A 71 5.62 -17.57 7.61
C THR A 71 4.91 -16.33 7.08
N VAL A 72 5.01 -15.23 7.82
CA VAL A 72 4.65 -13.89 7.35
C VAL A 72 5.95 -13.07 7.28
N PRO A 73 6.28 -12.43 6.15
CA PRO A 73 7.43 -11.53 6.07
C PRO A 73 7.30 -10.38 7.07
N LEU A 74 8.38 -10.09 7.78
CA LEU A 74 8.44 -8.94 8.68
C LEU A 74 8.58 -7.65 7.88
N GLU A 75 7.89 -6.60 8.33
CA GLU A 75 8.11 -5.24 7.84
C GLU A 75 9.43 -4.69 8.39
N ASP A 76 10.20 -4.02 7.54
CA ASP A 76 11.45 -3.38 7.94
C ASP A 76 11.43 -1.86 7.65
N SER A 77 12.40 -1.11 8.18
CA SER A 77 12.46 0.34 7.97
C SER A 77 12.74 0.75 6.51
N ALA A 78 13.29 -0.15 5.68
CA ALA A 78 13.47 0.12 4.26
C ALA A 78 12.14 0.06 3.50
N ASP A 79 11.10 -0.57 4.05
CA ASP A 79 9.78 -0.65 3.45
C ASP A 79 9.11 0.72 3.26
N GLU A 80 9.41 1.73 4.08
CA GLU A 80 8.87 3.10 3.86
C GLU A 80 9.32 3.67 2.52
N ILE A 81 10.59 3.49 2.18
CA ILE A 81 11.17 3.93 0.90
C ILE A 81 10.56 3.13 -0.24
N ILE A 82 10.45 1.80 -0.08
CA ILE A 82 9.83 0.91 -1.06
C ILE A 82 8.37 1.26 -1.31
N ASN A 83 7.61 1.53 -0.24
CA ASN A 83 6.22 1.96 -0.30
C ASN A 83 6.09 3.27 -1.09
N SER A 84 6.93 4.25 -0.77
CA SER A 84 6.89 5.54 -1.45
C SER A 84 7.28 5.46 -2.95
N LEU A 85 8.15 4.53 -3.34
CA LEU A 85 8.46 4.28 -4.75
C LEU A 85 7.33 3.54 -5.45
N SER A 86 6.74 2.55 -4.77
CA SER A 86 5.64 1.74 -5.28
C SER A 86 4.40 2.59 -5.54
N GLU A 87 4.07 3.47 -4.59
CA GLU A 87 2.99 4.45 -4.72
C GLU A 87 3.22 5.38 -5.92
N PHE A 88 4.43 5.95 -6.04
CA PHE A 88 4.77 6.83 -7.14
C PHE A 88 4.69 6.11 -8.49
N LEU A 89 5.21 4.89 -8.56
CA LEU A 89 5.19 4.08 -9.77
C LEU A 89 3.75 3.72 -10.17
N GLY A 90 2.93 3.22 -9.26
CA GLY A 90 1.56 2.82 -9.55
C GLY A 90 0.66 3.99 -9.96
N LYS A 91 0.74 5.13 -9.26
CA LYS A 91 -0.02 6.35 -9.61
C LYS A 91 0.38 6.98 -10.96
N ASN A 92 1.57 6.65 -11.47
CA ASN A 92 2.11 7.21 -12.71
C ASN A 92 2.49 6.11 -13.71
N TYR A 93 1.84 4.95 -13.63
CA TYR A 93 2.24 3.76 -14.39
C TYR A 93 2.26 4.03 -15.90
N ASP A 94 1.23 4.70 -16.45
CA ASP A 94 1.14 5.06 -17.87
C ASP A 94 2.37 5.81 -18.38
N GLY A 95 2.95 6.71 -17.59
CA GLY A 95 4.16 7.47 -17.97
C GLY A 95 5.48 6.74 -17.68
N LEU A 96 5.45 5.68 -16.87
CA LEU A 96 6.63 5.00 -16.34
C LEU A 96 6.82 3.57 -16.87
N HIS A 97 5.80 2.95 -17.45
CA HIS A 97 5.82 1.54 -17.87
C HIS A 97 6.98 1.23 -18.86
N GLU A 98 7.29 2.13 -19.80
CA GLU A 98 8.43 1.95 -20.72
C GLU A 98 9.79 1.94 -19.99
N LEU A 99 9.96 2.81 -18.99
CA LEU A 99 11.17 2.83 -18.16
C LEU A 99 11.28 1.53 -17.38
N LEU A 100 10.20 1.12 -16.72
CA LEU A 100 10.13 -0.13 -15.96
C LEU A 100 10.48 -1.33 -16.84
N ALA A 101 9.91 -1.41 -18.04
CA ALA A 101 10.18 -2.49 -18.99
C ALA A 101 11.64 -2.53 -19.45
N LYS A 102 12.30 -1.37 -19.57
CA LYS A 102 13.74 -1.31 -19.88
C LYS A 102 14.59 -1.75 -18.69
N ILE A 103 14.26 -1.33 -17.47
CA ILE A 103 14.97 -1.75 -16.26
C ILE A 103 14.84 -3.28 -16.08
N LYS A 104 13.61 -3.81 -16.08
CA LYS A 104 13.33 -5.25 -15.95
C LYS A 104 14.17 -6.11 -16.91
N ARG A 105 14.31 -5.68 -18.17
CA ARG A 105 15.06 -6.40 -19.21
C ARG A 105 16.58 -6.41 -18.98
N ASN A 106 17.14 -5.44 -18.27
CA ASN A 106 18.59 -5.23 -18.17
C ASN A 106 19.16 -5.47 -16.76
N MET A 107 18.31 -5.44 -15.72
CA MET A 107 18.72 -5.55 -14.31
C MET A 107 19.40 -6.87 -13.93
N GLN A 108 19.21 -7.94 -14.71
CA GLN A 108 19.87 -9.23 -14.44
C GLN A 108 21.37 -9.17 -14.71
N GLN A 109 21.80 -8.34 -15.66
CA GLN A 109 23.22 -8.18 -16.02
C GLN A 109 23.81 -6.85 -15.52
N GLY A 110 23.00 -5.97 -14.94
CA GLY A 110 23.45 -4.63 -14.55
C GLY A 110 23.76 -3.74 -15.77
N ASP A 111 23.08 -3.98 -16.90
CA ASP A 111 23.34 -3.31 -18.16
C ASP A 111 22.82 -1.87 -18.20
N PHE A 112 23.35 -1.11 -19.15
CA PHE A 112 22.90 0.25 -19.44
C PHE A 112 21.57 0.27 -20.18
N ILE A 113 20.69 1.18 -19.77
CA ILE A 113 19.44 1.49 -20.46
C ILE A 113 19.49 2.89 -21.06
N THR A 114 18.79 3.05 -22.17
CA THR A 114 18.48 4.35 -22.76
C THR A 114 16.99 4.44 -23.06
N LEU A 115 16.35 5.53 -22.62
CA LEU A 115 14.96 5.83 -22.89
C LEU A 115 14.85 7.21 -23.54
N SER A 116 14.31 7.26 -24.75
CA SER A 116 13.98 8.52 -25.42
C SER A 116 12.62 8.99 -24.94
N MET A 117 12.52 10.28 -24.63
CA MET A 117 11.29 10.93 -24.15
C MET A 117 10.84 12.04 -25.10
N LYS A 118 11.22 11.96 -26.39
CA LYS A 118 10.89 13.01 -27.39
C LYS A 118 9.39 13.23 -27.57
N HIS A 119 8.58 12.21 -27.32
CA HIS A 119 7.13 12.23 -27.49
C HIS A 119 6.37 12.20 -26.17
N TYR A 120 7.09 12.30 -25.04
CA TYR A 120 6.48 12.28 -23.72
C TYR A 120 5.82 13.63 -23.43
N THR A 121 4.75 13.61 -22.65
CA THR A 121 4.21 14.85 -22.10
C THR A 121 5.21 15.46 -21.11
N GLN A 122 5.09 16.76 -20.81
CA GLN A 122 5.93 17.40 -19.81
C GLN A 122 5.76 16.75 -18.42
N LYS A 123 4.55 16.28 -18.11
CA LYS A 123 4.25 15.54 -16.88
C LYS A 123 5.04 14.22 -16.85
N ASP A 124 5.01 13.44 -17.93
CA ASP A 124 5.71 12.15 -17.96
C ASP A 124 7.23 12.29 -17.96
N VAL A 125 7.77 13.32 -18.63
CA VAL A 125 9.20 13.65 -18.52
C VAL A 125 9.57 13.94 -17.06
N SER A 126 8.74 14.72 -16.35
CA SER A 126 8.95 15.02 -14.94
C SER A 126 8.90 13.75 -14.09
N ASN A 127 7.89 12.90 -14.31
CA ASN A 127 7.70 11.65 -13.59
C ASN A 127 8.88 10.69 -13.78
N VAL A 128 9.34 10.49 -15.02
CA VAL A 128 10.53 9.68 -15.34
C VAL A 128 11.76 10.23 -14.63
N CYS A 129 11.98 11.55 -14.68
CA CYS A 129 13.15 12.16 -14.05
C CYS A 129 13.13 12.00 -12.54
N GLN A 130 11.98 12.25 -11.89
CA GLN A 130 11.82 12.09 -10.44
C GLN A 130 12.04 10.65 -10.02
N PHE A 131 11.39 9.70 -10.71
CA PHE A 131 11.53 8.29 -10.38
C PHE A 131 12.97 7.79 -10.54
N ALA A 132 13.61 8.07 -11.67
CA ALA A 132 14.99 7.66 -11.92
C ALA A 132 15.98 8.30 -10.94
N THR A 133 15.73 9.54 -10.50
CA THR A 133 16.53 10.20 -9.46
C THR A 133 16.42 9.44 -8.14
N ARG A 134 15.19 9.17 -7.68
CA ARG A 134 14.94 8.42 -6.43
C ARG A 134 15.52 7.01 -6.46
N LEU A 135 15.40 6.32 -7.60
CA LEU A 135 16.02 5.01 -7.79
C LEU A 135 17.55 5.09 -7.70
N HIS A 136 18.17 6.15 -8.21
CA HIS A 136 19.61 6.33 -8.11
C HIS A 136 20.07 6.63 -6.67
N GLU A 137 19.32 7.46 -5.93
CA GLU A 137 19.61 7.81 -4.53
C GLU A 137 19.67 6.60 -3.59
N ILE A 138 18.94 5.53 -3.91
CA ILE A 138 18.89 4.28 -3.13
C ILE A 138 19.68 3.13 -3.78
N ALA A 139 20.52 3.43 -4.77
CA ALA A 139 21.32 2.47 -5.52
C ALA A 139 20.52 1.43 -6.34
N PHE A 140 19.23 1.64 -6.60
CA PHE A 140 18.45 0.83 -7.55
C PHE A 140 18.81 1.14 -9.01
N LEU A 141 19.48 2.28 -9.24
CA LEU A 141 20.25 2.56 -10.44
C LEU A 141 21.68 2.94 -10.01
N GLU A 142 22.69 2.27 -10.58
CA GLU A 142 24.10 2.59 -10.29
C GLU A 142 24.51 3.93 -10.88
N GLN A 143 23.92 4.29 -12.02
CA GLN A 143 24.17 5.55 -12.70
C GLN A 143 22.88 6.08 -13.27
N TYR A 144 22.72 7.40 -13.26
CA TYR A 144 21.59 8.07 -13.91
C TYR A 144 22.04 9.43 -14.47
N ARG A 145 21.65 9.71 -15.71
CA ARG A 145 21.85 11.01 -16.35
C ARG A 145 20.70 11.34 -17.30
N TYR A 146 20.14 12.53 -17.09
CA TYR A 146 19.18 13.13 -18.01
C TYR A 146 19.87 14.05 -19.02
N PHE A 147 19.55 13.85 -20.30
CA PHE A 147 19.99 14.69 -21.40
C PHE A 147 18.81 15.50 -21.91
N LYS A 148 18.88 16.81 -21.65
CA LYS A 148 17.90 17.81 -22.11
C LYS A 148 17.94 17.96 -23.64
N SER A 149 17.23 18.97 -24.15
CA SER A 149 17.29 19.37 -25.57
C SER A 149 18.73 19.43 -26.09
N PRO A 150 19.00 18.94 -27.31
CA PRO A 150 18.06 18.38 -28.29
C PRO A 150 17.83 16.87 -28.16
N GLN A 151 18.43 16.20 -27.17
CA GLN A 151 18.46 14.73 -27.10
C GLN A 151 17.19 14.14 -26.46
N TYR A 152 16.66 14.79 -25.42
CA TYR A 152 15.44 14.38 -24.70
C TYR A 152 15.45 12.89 -24.35
N LEU A 153 16.47 12.45 -23.61
CA LEU A 153 16.61 11.06 -23.21
C LEU A 153 17.22 10.93 -21.82
N ILE A 154 16.99 9.80 -21.18
CA ILE A 154 17.79 9.39 -20.03
C ILE A 154 18.72 8.24 -20.41
N ARG A 155 19.89 8.21 -19.78
CA ARG A 155 20.74 7.02 -19.71
C ARG A 155 20.91 6.65 -18.25
N ALA A 156 20.80 5.37 -17.96
CA ALA A 156 21.01 4.85 -16.62
C ALA A 156 21.72 3.50 -16.69
N LYS A 157 22.42 3.13 -15.62
CA LYS A 157 22.98 1.79 -15.44
C LYS A 157 22.16 1.08 -14.37
N THR A 158 21.62 -0.08 -14.70
CA THR A 158 20.87 -0.90 -13.74
C THR A 158 21.82 -1.52 -12.72
N THR A 159 21.29 -1.93 -11.58
CA THR A 159 22.03 -2.67 -10.56
C THR A 159 21.65 -4.15 -10.58
N THR A 160 22.52 -5.01 -10.06
CA THR A 160 22.26 -6.43 -9.80
C THR A 160 21.88 -6.72 -8.34
N LEU A 161 21.65 -5.68 -7.53
CA LEU A 161 21.19 -5.84 -6.14
C LEU A 161 19.87 -6.65 -6.10
N PRO A 162 19.80 -7.73 -5.29
CA PRO A 162 18.59 -8.56 -5.20
C PRO A 162 17.35 -7.78 -4.79
N THR A 163 17.50 -6.79 -3.90
CA THR A 163 16.39 -5.93 -3.45
C THR A 163 15.80 -5.11 -4.61
N ALA A 164 16.63 -4.54 -5.47
CA ALA A 164 16.20 -3.83 -6.66
C ALA A 164 15.54 -4.78 -7.67
N GLN A 165 16.13 -5.95 -7.90
CA GLN A 165 15.57 -6.95 -8.80
C GLN A 165 14.19 -7.43 -8.33
N ASN A 166 14.03 -7.72 -7.03
CA ASN A 166 12.75 -8.12 -6.44
C ASN A 166 11.73 -6.99 -6.55
N PHE A 167 12.13 -5.74 -6.24
CA PHE A 167 11.29 -4.56 -6.41
C PHE A 167 10.72 -4.50 -7.82
N PHE A 168 11.59 -4.49 -8.85
CA PHE A 168 11.14 -4.37 -10.22
C PHE A 168 10.40 -5.60 -10.72
N SER A 169 10.70 -6.80 -10.22
CA SER A 169 10.08 -8.06 -10.71
C SER A 169 8.62 -8.22 -10.32
N GLY A 170 8.16 -7.57 -9.25
CA GLY A 170 6.75 -7.69 -8.83
C GLY A 170 6.44 -7.00 -7.50
N LYS A 171 7.41 -6.96 -6.58
CA LYS A 171 7.18 -6.45 -5.21
C LYS A 171 6.66 -5.01 -5.17
N TRP A 172 7.02 -4.17 -6.15
CA TRP A 172 6.44 -2.82 -6.25
C TRP A 172 4.91 -2.82 -6.39
N LEU A 173 4.34 -3.80 -7.11
CA LEU A 173 2.91 -3.86 -7.36
C LEU A 173 2.17 -4.37 -6.12
N GLU A 174 2.71 -5.39 -5.45
CA GLU A 174 2.18 -5.89 -4.16
C GLU A 174 2.11 -4.76 -3.13
N ARG A 175 3.19 -3.98 -3.02
CA ARG A 175 3.25 -2.81 -2.12
C ARG A 175 2.27 -1.71 -2.55
N PHE A 176 2.15 -1.45 -3.86
CA PHE A 176 1.16 -0.48 -4.37
C PHE A 176 -0.27 -0.91 -4.00
N VAL A 177 -0.62 -2.17 -4.23
CA VAL A 177 -1.94 -2.74 -3.90
C VAL A 177 -2.26 -2.61 -2.41
N LEU A 178 -1.30 -2.89 -1.52
CA LEU A 178 -1.49 -2.67 -0.08
C LEU A 178 -1.78 -1.20 0.26
N LEU A 179 -1.00 -0.26 -0.30
CA LEU A 179 -1.20 1.17 -0.04
C LEU A 179 -2.55 1.67 -0.58
N THR A 180 -2.96 1.22 -1.76
CA THR A 180 -4.27 1.51 -2.33
C THR A 180 -5.39 0.91 -1.47
N THR A 181 -5.21 -0.31 -0.95
CA THR A 181 -6.19 -0.93 -0.04
C THR A 181 -6.35 -0.14 1.26
N LYS A 182 -5.24 0.28 1.88
CA LYS A 182 -5.28 1.16 3.06
C LYS A 182 -6.00 2.48 2.77
N SER A 183 -5.73 3.09 1.61
CA SER A 183 -6.43 4.30 1.16
C SER A 183 -7.93 4.07 1.01
N ALA A 184 -8.33 2.99 0.32
CA ALA A 184 -9.73 2.63 0.11
C ALA A 184 -10.49 2.40 1.42
N VAL A 185 -9.91 1.66 2.37
CA VAL A 185 -10.51 1.43 3.69
C VAL A 185 -10.69 2.75 4.45
N ASN A 186 -9.67 3.62 4.44
CA ASN A 186 -9.75 4.92 5.10
C ASN A 186 -10.85 5.82 4.48
N LEU A 187 -10.94 5.85 3.15
CA LEU A 187 -11.98 6.62 2.45
C LEU A 187 -13.37 6.05 2.73
N ALA A 188 -13.54 4.73 2.70
CA ALA A 188 -14.80 4.08 3.05
C ALA A 188 -15.22 4.39 4.50
N SER A 189 -14.27 4.34 5.45
CA SER A 189 -14.49 4.70 6.85
C SER A 189 -14.97 6.15 6.99
N GLN A 190 -14.35 7.09 6.28
CA GLN A 190 -14.75 8.51 6.28
C GLN A 190 -16.14 8.72 5.68
N GLU A 191 -16.43 8.08 4.54
CA GLU A 191 -17.73 8.22 3.86
C GLU A 191 -18.90 7.58 4.61
N LEU A 192 -18.63 6.53 5.39
CA LEU A 192 -19.62 5.86 6.23
C LEU A 192 -19.75 6.51 7.63
N GLU A 193 -18.87 7.47 7.96
CA GLU A 193 -18.76 8.06 9.30
C GLU A 193 -18.60 6.99 10.40
N GLN A 194 -17.87 5.91 10.09
CA GLN A 194 -17.70 4.75 10.96
C GLN A 194 -16.24 4.28 10.94
N GLU A 195 -15.70 3.94 12.12
CA GLU A 195 -14.41 3.24 12.22
C GLU A 195 -14.54 1.79 11.73
N LEU A 196 -13.69 1.40 10.77
CA LEU A 196 -13.66 0.06 10.22
C LEU A 196 -12.48 -0.70 10.82
N ALA A 197 -12.74 -1.84 11.46
CA ALA A 197 -11.70 -2.75 11.91
C ALA A 197 -11.00 -3.33 10.67
N PHE A 198 -9.69 -3.14 10.56
CA PHE A 198 -8.91 -3.51 9.38
C PHE A 198 -7.63 -4.23 9.78
N SER A 199 -7.44 -5.43 9.23
CA SER A 199 -6.20 -6.19 9.36
C SER A 199 -5.75 -6.73 8.00
N TYR A 200 -4.46 -7.01 7.85
CA TYR A 200 -3.92 -7.55 6.61
C TYR A 200 -2.67 -8.40 6.84
N LEU A 201 -2.46 -9.39 5.97
CA LEU A 201 -1.19 -10.08 5.80
C LEU A 201 -0.70 -9.86 4.37
N LEU A 202 0.55 -9.41 4.24
CA LEU A 202 1.23 -9.23 2.96
C LEU A 202 2.21 -10.38 2.71
N ASN A 203 2.11 -11.02 1.56
CA ASN A 203 2.94 -12.17 1.15
C ASN A 203 3.03 -13.34 2.18
N PRO A 204 1.98 -13.74 2.93
CA PRO A 204 2.07 -14.91 3.79
C PRO A 204 2.31 -16.18 2.95
N GLN A 205 3.27 -16.98 3.38
CA GLN A 205 3.47 -18.33 2.87
C GLN A 205 2.50 -19.26 3.60
N ILE A 206 1.74 -20.04 2.86
CA ILE A 206 0.69 -20.91 3.39
C ILE A 206 0.81 -22.34 2.87
N VAL A 207 0.26 -23.29 3.63
CA VAL A 207 0.03 -24.68 3.20
C VAL A 207 -1.46 -24.87 2.98
N LEU A 208 -1.80 -25.35 1.79
CA LEU A 208 -3.17 -25.66 1.39
C LEU A 208 -3.64 -27.02 1.97
N PRO A 209 -4.95 -27.30 1.97
CA PRO A 209 -5.49 -28.55 2.53
C PRO A 209 -4.92 -29.84 1.88
N ASN A 210 -4.45 -29.74 0.64
CA ASN A 210 -3.82 -30.84 -0.09
C ASN A 210 -2.31 -30.98 0.18
N GLY A 211 -1.73 -30.13 1.03
CA GLY A 211 -0.31 -30.08 1.37
C GLY A 211 0.56 -29.24 0.43
N ASP A 212 -0.02 -28.64 -0.61
CA ASP A 212 0.74 -27.78 -1.54
C ASP A 212 1.05 -26.42 -0.91
N ASP A 213 2.17 -25.84 -1.34
CA ASP A 213 2.59 -24.50 -0.94
C ASP A 213 1.98 -23.43 -1.85
N PHE A 214 1.56 -22.33 -1.21
CA PHE A 214 1.03 -21.15 -1.89
C PHE A 214 1.48 -19.88 -1.17
N GLU A 215 1.59 -18.78 -1.91
CA GLU A 215 1.83 -17.45 -1.37
C GLU A 215 0.63 -16.58 -1.75
N LEU A 216 0.03 -15.89 -0.78
CA LEU A 216 -1.00 -14.89 -1.06
C LEU A 216 -0.33 -13.53 -1.17
N ASP A 217 -0.53 -12.78 -2.25
CA ASP A 217 0.08 -11.45 -2.38
C ASP A 217 -0.46 -10.50 -1.30
N LEU A 218 -1.80 -10.36 -1.16
CA LEU A 218 -2.44 -9.62 -0.08
C LEU A 218 -3.75 -10.29 0.34
N ILE A 219 -3.86 -10.68 1.62
CA ILE A 219 -5.13 -11.06 2.25
C ILE A 219 -5.44 -10.05 3.34
N PHE A 220 -6.69 -9.58 3.41
CA PHE A 220 -7.09 -8.60 4.38
C PHE A 220 -8.53 -8.79 4.81
N HIS A 221 -8.87 -8.13 5.91
CA HIS A 221 -10.16 -8.22 6.55
C HIS A 221 -10.67 -6.82 6.87
N VAL A 222 -11.97 -6.58 6.64
CA VAL A 222 -12.67 -5.36 7.03
C VAL A 222 -13.96 -5.74 7.75
N ASN A 223 -14.02 -5.50 9.06
CA ASN A 223 -15.12 -5.84 9.98
C ASN A 223 -15.53 -7.31 10.02
N GLU A 224 -16.28 -7.80 9.03
CA GLU A 224 -16.76 -9.19 8.95
C GLU A 224 -16.43 -9.83 7.58
N ALA A 225 -15.85 -9.04 6.66
CA ALA A 225 -15.59 -9.43 5.29
C ALA A 225 -14.09 -9.68 5.07
N PHE A 226 -13.78 -10.77 4.38
CA PHE A 226 -12.41 -11.14 4.00
C PHE A 226 -12.20 -10.92 2.51
N TYR A 227 -11.02 -10.46 2.15
CA TYR A 227 -10.64 -10.13 0.79
C TYR A 227 -9.27 -10.70 0.47
N TRP A 228 -9.08 -11.10 -0.77
CA TRP A 228 -7.80 -11.52 -1.30
C TRP A 228 -7.52 -10.80 -2.61
N ILE A 229 -6.32 -10.26 -2.74
CA ILE A 229 -5.83 -9.62 -3.95
C ILE A 229 -4.55 -10.34 -4.41
N GLU A 230 -4.54 -10.76 -5.67
CA GLU A 230 -3.37 -11.23 -6.40
C GLU A 230 -2.85 -10.12 -7.32
N ALA A 231 -1.58 -9.75 -7.20
CA ALA A 231 -0.91 -8.72 -7.97
C ALA A 231 -0.01 -9.33 -9.06
N LYS A 232 -0.22 -8.96 -10.34
CA LYS A 232 0.65 -9.43 -11.44
C LYS A 232 1.12 -8.30 -12.34
N SER A 233 2.45 -8.16 -12.40
CA SER A 233 3.17 -7.20 -13.25
C SER A 233 3.77 -7.81 -14.52
N GLY A 234 3.33 -9.02 -14.88
CA GLY A 234 3.87 -9.84 -15.98
C GLY A 234 2.84 -10.79 -16.56
N ASP A 235 3.27 -11.81 -17.30
CA ASP A 235 2.36 -12.76 -17.95
C ASP A 235 1.53 -13.56 -16.93
N TYR A 236 0.21 -13.38 -16.96
CA TYR A 236 -0.75 -14.01 -16.06
C TYR A 236 -1.40 -15.27 -16.66
N GLN A 237 -1.31 -15.47 -17.98
CA GLN A 237 -2.17 -16.44 -18.69
C GLN A 237 -1.94 -17.88 -18.23
N GLN A 238 -0.70 -18.21 -17.89
CA GLN A 238 -0.32 -19.57 -17.47
C GLN A 238 -0.75 -19.89 -16.03
N HIS A 239 -1.13 -18.88 -15.25
CA HIS A 239 -1.36 -19.01 -13.81
C HIS A 239 -2.78 -18.63 -13.36
N ILE A 240 -3.58 -17.98 -14.21
CA ILE A 240 -4.94 -17.52 -13.84
C ILE A 240 -5.86 -18.63 -13.33
N SER A 241 -5.73 -19.86 -13.85
CA SER A 241 -6.49 -21.02 -13.34
C SER A 241 -6.08 -21.44 -11.94
N LYS A 242 -4.80 -21.24 -11.54
CA LYS A 242 -4.33 -21.47 -10.17
C LYS A 242 -4.99 -20.48 -9.22
N TYR A 243 -5.10 -19.21 -9.60
CA TYR A 243 -5.74 -18.18 -8.77
C TYR A 243 -7.23 -18.39 -8.60
N SER A 244 -7.95 -18.73 -9.68
CA SER A 244 -9.37 -19.06 -9.58
C SER A 244 -9.63 -20.31 -8.71
N LYS A 245 -8.70 -21.27 -8.64
CA LYS A 245 -8.81 -22.39 -7.69
C LYS A 245 -8.62 -21.91 -6.25
N MET A 246 -7.66 -21.02 -6.01
CA MET A 246 -7.41 -20.44 -4.69
C MET A 246 -8.64 -19.69 -4.16
N SER A 247 -9.31 -18.87 -4.98
CA SER A 247 -10.53 -18.17 -4.53
C SER A 247 -11.62 -19.13 -4.06
N ARG A 248 -11.77 -20.29 -4.72
CA ARG A 248 -12.70 -21.34 -4.28
C ARG A 248 -12.28 -22.02 -2.98
N ILE A 249 -10.97 -22.20 -2.74
CA ILE A 249 -10.48 -22.79 -1.48
C ILE A 249 -10.74 -21.82 -0.31
N LEU A 250 -10.51 -20.53 -0.51
CA LEU A 250 -10.84 -19.47 0.45
C LEU A 250 -12.35 -19.23 0.59
N ASN A 251 -13.18 -19.86 -0.25
CA ASN A 251 -14.63 -19.67 -0.30
C ASN A 251 -15.05 -18.20 -0.43
N LEU A 252 -14.29 -17.41 -1.18
CA LEU A 252 -14.57 -16.01 -1.45
C LEU A 252 -15.38 -15.85 -2.75
N ASP A 253 -16.33 -14.92 -2.76
CA ASP A 253 -17.03 -14.56 -3.99
C ASP A 253 -16.11 -13.74 -4.93
N TYR A 254 -16.59 -13.48 -6.15
CA TYR A 254 -15.77 -12.78 -7.15
C TYR A 254 -15.45 -11.32 -6.76
N ARG A 255 -16.25 -10.66 -5.91
CA ARG A 255 -16.00 -9.28 -5.44
C ARG A 255 -14.90 -9.25 -4.38
N HIS A 256 -14.76 -10.34 -3.63
CA HIS A 256 -13.78 -10.50 -2.56
C HIS A 256 -12.48 -11.19 -3.01
N SER A 257 -12.42 -11.71 -4.24
CA SER A 257 -11.20 -12.23 -4.85
C SER A 257 -10.84 -11.42 -6.09
N ILE A 258 -9.75 -10.67 -6.00
CA ILE A 258 -9.35 -9.67 -6.99
C ILE A 258 -8.01 -10.03 -7.60
N MET A 259 -7.85 -9.87 -8.91
CA MET A 259 -6.57 -9.94 -9.60
C MET A 259 -6.27 -8.59 -10.25
N VAL A 260 -5.15 -7.98 -9.84
CA VAL A 260 -4.68 -6.70 -10.36
C VAL A 260 -3.62 -6.93 -11.43
N LEU A 261 -3.86 -6.42 -12.63
CA LEU A 261 -2.95 -6.54 -13.77
C LEU A 261 -2.44 -5.16 -14.20
N THR A 262 -1.15 -5.08 -14.56
CA THR A 262 -0.56 -3.80 -15.01
C THR A 262 -0.95 -3.40 -16.42
N ASP A 263 -1.11 -4.38 -17.32
CA ASP A 263 -1.26 -4.16 -18.76
C ASP A 263 -2.52 -4.85 -19.29
N ILE A 264 -3.68 -4.40 -18.82
CA ILE A 264 -4.99 -4.89 -19.27
C ILE A 264 -5.91 -3.74 -19.68
N ASP A 265 -6.68 -3.94 -20.75
CA ASP A 265 -7.77 -3.05 -21.15
C ASP A 265 -9.09 -3.49 -20.53
N SER A 266 -10.03 -2.56 -20.35
CA SER A 266 -11.32 -2.81 -19.68
C SER A 266 -12.10 -3.97 -20.33
N SER A 267 -12.12 -4.06 -21.65
CA SER A 267 -12.85 -5.11 -22.37
C SER A 267 -12.33 -6.52 -22.06
N LYS A 268 -11.00 -6.67 -21.91
CA LYS A 268 -10.40 -7.94 -21.46
C LYS A 268 -10.65 -8.19 -19.98
N SER A 269 -10.67 -7.14 -19.16
CA SER A 269 -10.97 -7.23 -17.73
C SER A 269 -12.33 -7.88 -17.48
N ASP A 270 -13.36 -7.42 -18.18
CA ASP A 270 -14.73 -7.96 -18.08
C ASP A 270 -14.79 -9.43 -18.53
N ALA A 271 -14.10 -9.75 -19.65
CA ALA A 271 -14.05 -11.10 -20.18
C ALA A 271 -13.36 -12.06 -19.21
N LEU A 272 -12.22 -11.66 -18.61
CA LEU A 272 -11.52 -12.49 -17.62
C LEU A 272 -12.35 -12.63 -16.33
N THR A 273 -12.95 -11.55 -15.85
CA THR A 273 -13.85 -11.58 -14.69
C THR A 273 -15.03 -12.53 -14.90
N SER A 274 -15.54 -12.63 -16.13
CA SER A 274 -16.62 -13.56 -16.46
C SER A 274 -16.16 -15.02 -16.54
N LEU A 275 -14.90 -15.25 -16.96
CA LEU A 275 -14.33 -16.58 -17.14
C LEU A 275 -13.79 -17.19 -15.83
N PHE A 276 -13.37 -16.35 -14.90
CA PHE A 276 -12.75 -16.77 -13.65
C PHE A 276 -13.58 -16.28 -12.46
N THR A 277 -13.62 -17.05 -11.38
CA THR A 277 -14.34 -16.71 -10.14
C THR A 277 -13.60 -15.64 -9.33
N MET A 278 -13.20 -14.55 -10.00
CA MET A 278 -12.40 -13.46 -9.48
C MET A 278 -12.65 -12.19 -10.31
N THR A 279 -12.70 -11.03 -9.65
CA THR A 279 -12.67 -9.74 -10.33
C THR A 279 -11.27 -9.49 -10.88
N VAL A 280 -11.15 -9.15 -12.16
CA VAL A 280 -9.89 -8.75 -12.78
C VAL A 280 -9.97 -7.27 -13.11
N LEU A 281 -8.96 -6.50 -12.74
CA LEU A 281 -8.93 -5.05 -12.94
C LEU A 281 -7.52 -4.48 -13.13
N SER A 282 -7.46 -3.26 -13.65
CA SER A 282 -6.23 -2.48 -13.78
C SER A 282 -5.91 -1.69 -12.51
N LEU A 283 -4.71 -1.10 -12.43
CA LEU A 283 -4.28 -0.31 -11.27
C LEU A 283 -5.20 0.89 -10.99
N SER A 284 -5.73 1.53 -12.04
CA SER A 284 -6.56 2.73 -11.91
C SER A 284 -7.96 2.45 -11.35
N GLU A 285 -8.45 1.22 -11.48
CA GLU A 285 -9.80 0.83 -11.07
C GLU A 285 -9.85 0.30 -9.63
N LEU A 286 -8.70 -0.10 -9.07
CA LEU A 286 -8.62 -0.83 -7.81
C LEU A 286 -9.26 -0.06 -6.63
N GLU A 287 -8.90 1.22 -6.46
CA GLU A 287 -9.37 2.01 -5.30
C GLU A 287 -10.89 2.16 -5.30
N GLU A 288 -11.47 2.53 -6.45
CA GLU A 288 -12.91 2.73 -6.60
C GLU A 288 -13.69 1.44 -6.34
N ILE A 289 -13.24 0.32 -6.93
CA ILE A 289 -13.88 -0.98 -6.74
C ILE A 289 -13.81 -1.45 -5.29
N LEU A 290 -12.67 -1.25 -4.62
CA LEU A 290 -12.52 -1.59 -3.20
C LEU A 290 -13.46 -0.76 -2.32
N ILE A 291 -13.49 0.57 -2.50
CA ILE A 291 -14.39 1.45 -1.74
C ILE A 291 -15.84 1.02 -1.92
N ALA A 292 -16.27 0.80 -3.16
CA ALA A 292 -17.63 0.40 -3.47
C ALA A 292 -17.99 -0.95 -2.83
N THR A 293 -17.09 -1.93 -2.88
CA THR A 293 -17.31 -3.26 -2.32
C THR A 293 -17.38 -3.21 -0.79
N ILE A 294 -16.38 -2.60 -0.14
CA ILE A 294 -16.34 -2.45 1.32
C ILE A 294 -17.61 -1.80 1.85
N LYS A 295 -18.06 -0.71 1.21
CA LYS A 295 -19.29 0.00 1.61
C LYS A 295 -20.54 -0.88 1.44
N ALA A 296 -20.63 -1.63 0.34
CA ALA A 296 -21.76 -2.52 0.11
C ALA A 296 -21.85 -3.61 1.20
N ASP A 297 -20.71 -4.16 1.63
CA ASP A 297 -20.66 -5.18 2.67
C ASP A 297 -21.03 -4.61 4.06
N GLN A 298 -20.66 -3.35 4.35
CA GLN A 298 -21.10 -2.67 5.58
C GLN A 298 -22.61 -2.42 5.60
N VAL A 299 -23.22 -2.11 4.45
CA VAL A 299 -24.68 -1.92 4.39
C VAL A 299 -25.41 -3.26 4.55
N ALA A 300 -24.90 -4.34 3.95
CA ALA A 300 -25.50 -5.66 4.05
C ALA A 300 -25.51 -6.18 5.50
N SER A 301 -24.41 -6.02 6.23
CA SER A 301 -24.30 -6.47 7.64
C SER A 301 -25.27 -5.74 8.58
N LEU A 302 -25.53 -4.45 8.34
CA LEU A 302 -26.51 -3.65 9.10
C LEU A 302 -27.97 -4.12 8.85
N LEU A 303 -28.28 -4.61 7.65
CA LEU A 303 -29.62 -5.12 7.32
C LEU A 303 -29.86 -6.51 7.91
N ASP A 304 -28.85 -7.37 7.94
CA ASP A 304 -28.95 -8.73 8.53
C ASP A 304 -29.10 -8.68 10.06
N THR A 305 -28.42 -7.74 10.72
CA THR A 305 -28.56 -7.51 12.17
C THR A 305 -29.94 -6.95 12.54
N SER A 306 -30.50 -6.07 11.71
CA SER A 306 -31.85 -5.50 11.91
C SER A 306 -32.96 -6.57 11.74
N THR A 307 -32.84 -7.43 10.74
CA THR A 307 -33.80 -8.52 10.46
C THR A 307 -33.76 -9.61 11.54
N SER A 308 -32.56 -9.91 12.08
CA SER A 308 -32.38 -10.86 13.18
C SER A 308 -33.02 -10.37 14.49
N CYS A 309 -32.95 -9.06 14.78
CA CYS A 309 -33.61 -8.45 15.94
C CYS A 309 -35.14 -8.48 15.83
N GLU A 310 -35.72 -8.19 14.66
CA GLU A 310 -37.18 -8.24 14.46
C GLU A 310 -37.74 -9.67 14.60
N ASN A 311 -37.04 -10.67 14.07
CA ASN A 311 -37.46 -12.07 14.19
C ASN A 311 -37.39 -12.61 15.63
N ALA A 312 -36.40 -12.16 16.43
CA ALA A 312 -36.28 -12.53 17.83
C ALA A 312 -37.35 -11.89 18.73
N ILE A 313 -37.89 -10.73 18.33
CA ILE A 313 -39.00 -10.06 19.01
C ILE A 313 -40.33 -10.76 18.69
N ASN A 314 -40.56 -11.13 17.42
CA ASN A 314 -41.79 -11.80 16.98
C ASN A 314 -41.89 -13.28 17.39
N SER A 315 -40.80 -13.93 17.79
CA SER A 315 -40.82 -15.30 18.32
C SER A 315 -41.07 -15.38 19.83
N ARG A 316 -41.27 -14.24 20.50
CA ARG A 316 -41.57 -14.15 21.94
C ARG A 316 -43.02 -13.73 22.24
N THR A 317 -43.86 -13.63 21.20
CA THR A 317 -45.32 -13.45 21.29
C THR A 317 -46.04 -14.72 20.91
#